data_AF-U1PVM3-F1
#
_entry.id   AF-U1PVM3-F1
#
_cell.length_a   1.000
_cell.length_b   1.000
_cell.length_c   1.000
_cell.angle_alpha   90.00
_cell.angle_beta   90.00
_cell.angle_gamma   90.00
#
_symmetry.space_group_name_H-M   'P 1'
#
loop_
_entity.id
_entity.type
_entity.pdbx_description
1 polymer ?
#
loop_
_entity_poly.entity_id
_entity_poly.type
_entity_poly.pdbx_seq_one_letter_code
_entity_poly.pdbx_strand_id
1 'polypeptide(L)'
;MHKENSRGSSSGDDRIDRGLDLLRHMQIDSLTLSEIVDRIEMISSDPAITRSILEQATTHGILSRENGSIRKGVHHPGATAEPTVEQRTGEYQCRRCGSSLK
;
A
#
# COMPACT_ATOMS: atom_id res chain seq x y z
N MET A 1 17.34 23.54 -12.90
CA MET A 1 18.00 22.22 -12.74
C MET A 1 16.93 21.25 -12.26
N HIS A 2 16.28 20.56 -13.19
CA HIS A 2 15.27 19.55 -12.90
C HIS A 2 16.03 18.27 -12.54
N LYS A 3 15.95 17.83 -11.28
CA LYS A 3 16.56 16.58 -10.86
C LYS A 3 15.49 15.49 -10.96
N GLU A 4 15.46 14.87 -12.13
CA GLU A 4 14.74 13.63 -12.40
C GLU A 4 15.27 12.56 -11.44
N ASN A 5 14.49 12.26 -10.42
CA ASN A 5 14.84 11.24 -9.45
C ASN A 5 14.30 9.88 -9.93
N SER A 6 15.02 9.32 -10.91
CA SER A 6 14.95 7.92 -11.30
C SER A 6 15.27 7.04 -10.09
N ARG A 7 14.24 6.58 -9.36
CA ARG A 7 14.38 5.53 -8.35
C ARG A 7 13.92 4.21 -8.95
N GLY A 8 14.88 3.45 -9.43
CA GLY A 8 14.69 2.06 -9.82
C GLY A 8 16.03 1.40 -10.04
N SER A 9 16.57 0.77 -8.98
CA SER A 9 17.23 -0.54 -9.01
C SER A 9 18.14 -0.73 -7.79
N SER A 10 17.62 -1.35 -6.73
CA SER A 10 18.44 -2.13 -5.80
C SER A 10 17.71 -3.47 -5.68
N SER A 11 18.33 -4.56 -6.17
CA SER A 11 17.71 -5.86 -6.44
C SER A 11 17.31 -6.69 -5.20
N GLY A 12 16.56 -6.08 -4.29
CA GLY A 12 15.53 -6.78 -3.52
C GLY A 12 14.22 -6.64 -4.28
N ASP A 13 13.51 -7.74 -4.51
CA ASP A 13 12.32 -7.78 -5.36
C ASP A 13 11.33 -6.63 -5.04
N ASP A 14 11.08 -5.72 -5.99
CA ASP A 14 10.21 -4.53 -5.81
C ASP A 14 8.82 -4.86 -5.25
N ARG A 15 8.38 -6.12 -5.37
CA ARG A 15 7.10 -6.58 -4.85
C ARG A 15 7.14 -6.72 -3.33
N ILE A 16 8.29 -6.99 -2.73
CA ILE A 16 8.47 -6.99 -1.28
C ILE A 16 8.20 -5.59 -0.72
N ASP A 17 8.87 -4.57 -1.26
CA ASP A 17 8.68 -3.19 -0.83
C ASP A 17 7.22 -2.74 -0.99
N ARG A 18 6.60 -3.07 -2.13
CA ARG A 18 5.17 -2.81 -2.37
C ARG A 18 4.27 -3.56 -1.39
N GLY A 19 4.61 -4.81 -1.05
CA GLY A 19 3.88 -5.60 -0.06
C GLY A 19 3.95 -4.99 1.34
N LEU A 20 5.13 -4.51 1.76
CA LEU A 20 5.30 -3.81 3.03
C LEU A 20 4.53 -2.48 3.04
N ASP A 21 4.57 -1.74 1.95
CA ASP A 21 3.82 -0.48 1.82
C ASP A 21 2.31 -0.68 1.88
N LEU A 22 1.79 -1.70 1.18
CA LEU A 22 0.40 -2.13 1.26
C LEU A 22 0.02 -2.40 2.72
N LEU A 23 0.82 -3.20 3.45
CA LEU A 23 0.54 -3.53 4.85
C LEU A 23 0.56 -2.30 5.76
N ARG A 24 1.45 -1.33 5.56
CA ARG A 24 1.48 -0.08 6.36
C ARG A 24 0.19 0.72 6.22
N HIS A 25 -0.33 0.85 4.99
CA HIS A 25 -1.49 1.71 4.72
C HIS A 25 -2.85 1.04 4.93
N MET A 26 -2.92 -0.25 5.26
CA MET A 26 -4.19 -0.88 5.64
C MET A 26 -4.74 -0.28 6.94
N GLN A 27 -5.97 0.24 6.92
CA GLN A 27 -6.65 0.83 8.08
C GLN A 27 -7.40 -0.22 8.92
N ILE A 28 -6.95 -1.47 8.92
CA ILE A 28 -7.61 -2.59 9.62
C ILE A 28 -6.74 -2.99 10.82
N ASP A 29 -7.31 -2.98 12.02
CA ASP A 29 -6.57 -3.22 13.26
C ASP A 29 -6.06 -4.67 13.42
N SER A 30 -6.87 -5.64 13.00
CA SER A 30 -6.56 -7.06 13.11
C SER A 30 -7.06 -7.85 11.92
N LEU A 31 -6.23 -8.76 11.42
CA LEU A 31 -6.55 -9.68 10.34
C LEU A 31 -6.08 -11.09 10.69
N THR A 32 -6.76 -12.09 10.16
CA THR A 32 -6.24 -13.47 10.17
C THR A 32 -5.04 -13.58 9.23
N LEU A 33 -4.24 -14.63 9.41
CA LEU A 33 -3.13 -14.91 8.50
C LEU A 33 -3.60 -15.09 7.05
N SER A 34 -4.73 -15.77 6.84
CA SER A 34 -5.30 -16.00 5.51
C SER A 34 -5.65 -14.68 4.84
N GLU A 35 -6.34 -13.78 5.54
CA GLU A 35 -6.71 -12.48 4.97
C GLU A 35 -5.50 -11.64 4.60
N ILE A 36 -4.43 -11.69 5.39
CA ILE A 36 -3.18 -10.99 5.04
C ILE A 36 -2.56 -11.59 3.79
N VAL A 37 -2.51 -12.92 3.70
CA VAL A 37 -1.98 -13.62 2.52
C VAL A 37 -2.80 -13.25 1.28
N ASP A 38 -4.13 -13.27 1.36
CA ASP A 38 -5.03 -12.90 0.26
C ASP A 38 -4.77 -11.46 -0.25
N ARG A 39 -4.41 -10.53 0.65
CA ARG A 39 -4.02 -9.17 0.24
C ARG A 39 -2.65 -9.11 -0.42
N ILE A 40 -1.68 -9.88 0.08
CA ILE A 40 -0.34 -9.96 -0.51
C ILE A 40 -0.40 -10.58 -1.92
N GLU A 41 -1.34 -11.50 -2.17
CA GLU A 41 -1.53 -12.10 -3.49
C GLU A 41 -1.89 -11.09 -4.60
N MET A 42 -2.41 -9.90 -4.25
CA MET A 42 -2.59 -8.79 -5.20
C MET A 42 -1.25 -8.28 -5.77
N ILE A 43 -0.15 -8.53 -5.07
CA ILE A 43 1.20 -8.09 -5.40
C ILE A 43 2.03 -9.25 -5.97
N SER A 44 1.92 -10.44 -5.37
CA SER A 44 2.57 -11.64 -5.89
C SER A 44 1.95 -12.93 -5.34
N SER A 45 1.82 -13.94 -6.20
CA SER A 45 1.45 -15.31 -5.82
C SER A 45 2.67 -16.22 -5.57
N ASP A 46 3.89 -15.67 -5.59
CA ASP A 46 5.10 -16.45 -5.28
C ASP A 46 5.21 -16.66 -3.75
N PRO A 47 5.19 -17.92 -3.26
CA PRO A 47 5.24 -18.20 -1.83
C PRO A 47 6.54 -17.72 -1.16
N ALA A 48 7.66 -17.62 -1.89
CA ALA A 48 8.91 -17.08 -1.34
C ALA A 48 8.79 -15.57 -1.06
N ILE A 49 8.13 -14.84 -1.95
CA ILE A 49 7.89 -13.40 -1.79
C ILE A 49 6.91 -13.15 -0.65
N THR A 50 5.79 -13.89 -0.61
CA THR A 50 4.81 -13.80 0.49
C THR A 50 5.47 -14.04 1.84
N ARG A 51 6.32 -15.07 1.96
CA ARG A 51 7.04 -15.35 3.21
C ARG A 51 8.00 -14.22 3.59
N SER A 52 8.73 -13.67 2.62
CA SER A 52 9.67 -12.57 2.87
C SER A 52 8.95 -11.31 3.34
N ILE A 53 7.80 -10.97 2.73
CA ILE A 53 6.96 -9.84 3.16
C ILE A 53 6.50 -10.03 4.60
N LEU A 54 5.97 -11.20 4.96
CA LEU A 54 5.49 -11.48 6.31
C LEU A 54 6.61 -11.41 7.37
N GLU A 55 7.78 -11.94 7.05
CA GLU A 55 8.96 -11.93 7.92
C GLU A 55 9.47 -10.50 8.15
N GLN A 56 9.64 -9.73 7.08
CA GLN A 56 10.07 -8.35 7.16
C GLN A 56 9.01 -7.48 7.85
N ALA A 57 7.73 -7.67 7.57
CA ALA A 57 6.65 -6.94 8.22
C ALA A 57 6.63 -7.18 9.74
N THR A 58 6.91 -8.40 10.17
CA THR A 58 7.02 -8.73 11.61
C THR A 58 8.27 -8.09 12.21
N THR A 59 9.41 -8.21 11.53
CA THR A 59 10.71 -7.64 11.98
C THR A 59 10.64 -6.12 12.11
N HIS A 60 9.93 -5.45 11.20
CA HIS A 60 9.71 -4.00 11.23
C HIS A 60 8.57 -3.57 12.15
N GLY A 61 7.92 -4.49 12.86
CA GLY A 61 6.81 -4.18 13.77
C GLY A 61 5.54 -3.70 13.07
N ILE A 62 5.40 -3.92 11.76
CA ILE A 62 4.16 -3.64 11.00
C ILE A 62 3.09 -4.66 11.40
N LEU A 63 3.49 -5.91 11.62
CA LEU A 63 2.65 -7.00 12.08
C LEU A 63 3.17 -7.55 13.41
N SER A 64 2.25 -8.01 14.26
CA SER A 64 2.53 -8.73 15.50
C SER A 64 1.61 -9.94 15.61
N ARG A 65 2.11 -11.06 16.14
CA ARG A 65 1.34 -12.29 16.33
C ARG A 65 0.78 -12.33 17.75
N GLU A 66 -0.54 -12.40 17.87
CA GLU A 66 -1.23 -12.57 19.15
C GLU A 66 -2.32 -13.64 19.01
N ASN A 67 -2.26 -14.72 19.80
CA ASN A 67 -3.32 -15.72 19.94
C ASN A 67 -3.85 -16.34 18.62
N GLY A 68 -2.99 -16.52 17.61
CA GLY A 68 -3.40 -17.08 16.31
C GLY A 68 -3.96 -16.05 15.32
N SER A 69 -4.05 -14.78 15.72
CA SER A 69 -4.38 -13.65 14.86
C SER A 69 -3.17 -12.74 14.65
N ILE A 70 -3.14 -12.01 13.53
CA ILE A 70 -2.13 -11.00 13.27
C ILE A 70 -2.74 -9.64 13.60
N ARG A 71 -2.13 -8.92 14.54
CA ARG A 71 -2.45 -7.51 14.81
C ARG A 71 -1.48 -6.63 14.07
N LYS A 72 -1.93 -5.50 13.57
CA LYS A 72 -0.98 -4.46 13.16
C LYS A 72 -0.25 -3.99 14.42
N GLY A 73 1.08 -3.85 14.35
CA GLY A 73 1.83 -3.23 15.44
C GLY A 73 1.29 -1.83 15.71
N VAL A 74 1.50 -1.32 16.93
CA VAL A 74 0.98 -0.02 17.39
C VAL A 74 1.38 1.07 16.40
N HIS A 75 0.49 1.35 15.47
CA HIS A 75 0.69 2.42 14.52
C HIS A 75 0.29 3.69 15.26
N HIS A 76 1.21 4.66 15.29
CA HIS A 76 0.84 6.05 15.54
C HIS A 76 -0.43 6.32 14.72
N PRO A 77 -1.49 6.92 15.30
CA PRO A 77 -2.70 7.24 14.54
C PRO A 77 -2.23 8.00 13.31
N GLY A 78 -2.28 7.32 12.17
CA GLY A 78 -1.92 7.91 10.89
C GLY A 78 -2.80 9.13 10.78
N ALA A 79 -2.19 10.29 10.54
CA ALA A 79 -2.92 11.53 10.37
C ALA A 79 -4.14 11.22 9.50
N THR A 80 -5.34 11.40 10.07
CA THR A 80 -6.56 11.23 9.32
C THR A 80 -6.45 12.24 8.19
N ALA A 81 -6.13 11.77 7.00
CA ALA A 81 -5.97 12.64 5.85
C ALA A 81 -7.37 13.13 5.53
N GLU A 82 -7.69 14.33 5.98
CA GLU A 82 -8.93 14.98 5.58
C GLU A 82 -8.89 15.08 4.05
N PRO A 83 -9.89 14.55 3.35
CA PRO A 83 -9.93 14.61 1.89
C PRO A 83 -9.98 16.08 1.49
N THR A 84 -8.83 16.63 1.11
CA THR A 84 -8.70 17.99 0.60
C THR A 84 -9.07 17.97 -0.87
N VAL A 85 -10.35 17.75 -1.15
CA VAL A 85 -10.90 17.81 -2.50
C VAL A 85 -11.32 19.24 -2.77
N GLU A 86 -10.54 19.95 -3.57
CA GLU A 86 -10.93 21.26 -4.07
C GLU A 86 -11.75 21.10 -5.35
N GLN A 87 -13.01 21.53 -5.32
CA GLN A 87 -13.84 21.57 -6.51
C GLN A 87 -13.38 22.71 -7.41
N ARG A 88 -12.86 22.38 -8.60
CA ARG A 88 -12.47 23.37 -9.61
C ARG A 88 -13.64 23.59 -10.56
N THR A 89 -14.14 24.82 -10.63
CA THR A 89 -15.16 25.22 -11.61
C THR A 89 -14.51 25.62 -12.94
N GLY A 90 -15.11 25.22 -14.06
CA GLY A 90 -14.60 25.55 -15.39
C GLY A 90 -15.31 24.80 -16.51
N GLU A 91 -15.08 25.25 -17.75
CA GLU A 91 -15.51 24.53 -18.96
C GLU A 91 -14.44 23.48 -19.29
N TYR A 92 -14.76 22.21 -19.08
CA TYR A 92 -13.86 21.11 -19.36
C TYR A 92 -14.26 20.45 -20.69
N GLN A 93 -13.28 20.01 -21.48
CA GLN A 93 -13.53 19.31 -22.74
C GLN A 93 -12.79 17.98 -22.76
N CYS A 94 -13.50 16.90 -23.08
CA CYS A 94 -12.92 15.57 -23.14
C CYS A 94 -11.92 15.49 -24.29
N ARG A 95 -10.63 15.27 -23.98
CA ARG A 95 -9.58 15.13 -25.02
C ARG A 95 -9.86 13.99 -26.01
N ARG A 96 -10.60 12.97 -25.59
CA ARG A 96 -10.89 11.78 -26.40
C ARG A 96 -11.97 12.02 -27.45
N CYS A 97 -13.00 12.81 -27.15
CA CYS A 97 -14.18 12.95 -28.02
C CYS A 97 -14.64 14.39 -28.27
N GLY A 98 -14.01 15.38 -27.66
CA GLY A 98 -14.35 16.79 -27.83
C GLY A 98 -15.64 17.24 -27.13
N SER A 99 -16.35 16.34 -26.44
CA SER A 99 -17.56 16.69 -25.70
C SER A 99 -17.25 17.55 -24.48
N SER A 100 -18.12 18.50 -24.17
CA SER A 100 -18.07 19.26 -22.91
C SER A 100 -18.32 18.32 -21.73
N LEU A 101 -17.47 18.42 -20.71
CA LEU A 101 -17.56 17.73 -19.43
C LEU A 101 -18.15 18.71 -18.42
N LYS A 102 -19.25 18.30 -17.76
CA LYS A 102 -19.89 19.03 -16.68
C LYS A 102 -19.57 18.43 -15.34
#